data_AF-A0A411YDW9-F1
#
_entry.id   AF-A0A411YDW9-F1
#
_cell.length_a   1.000
_cell.length_b   1.000
_cell.length_c   1.000
_cell.angle_alpha   90.00
_cell.angle_beta   90.00
_cell.angle_gamma   90.00
#
_symmetry.space_group_name_H-M   'P 1'
#
loop_
_entity.id
_entity.type
_entity.pdbx_description
1 polymer ?
#
loop_
_entity_poly.entity_id
_entity_poly.type
_entity_poly.pdbx_seq_one_letter_code
_entity_poly.pdbx_strand_id
1 'polypeptide(L)'
;MSWRTIAARLRAGPRTVPEHLRPAHTAFEAQAERVQAAREAMQSCVPVGRAARAPIEVGVDLMRDELDEILAAMPDWRVDELEAEWQRCRTATERARARCDRAAQAVDGTDDGHVVLREVAAIVMPLEVWLEAERHWRSLRTRG
;
A
#
# COMPACT_ATOMS: atom_id res chain seq x y z
N MET A 1 3.83 2.77 14.73
CA MET A 1 4.59 1.70 15.41
C MET A 1 4.90 0.65 14.35
N SER A 2 6.13 0.63 13.83
CA SER A 2 6.54 -0.24 12.71
C SER A 2 6.65 -1.69 13.18
N TRP A 3 6.02 -2.63 12.47
CA TRP A 3 5.89 -4.05 12.79
C TRP A 3 7.18 -4.86 12.58
N ARG A 4 8.34 -4.20 12.41
CA ARG A 4 9.63 -4.88 12.33
C ARG A 4 10.12 -5.24 13.73
N THR A 5 9.90 -6.52 14.08
CA THR A 5 10.72 -7.41 14.94
C THR A 5 10.16 -7.69 16.34
N ILE A 6 9.89 -8.99 16.63
CA ILE A 6 10.61 -9.80 17.65
C ILE A 6 10.40 -11.32 17.39
N ALA A 7 11.55 -11.96 17.15
CA ALA A 7 12.00 -13.33 17.38
C ALA A 7 11.05 -14.55 17.41
N ALA A 8 11.22 -15.43 16.41
CA ALA A 8 11.54 -16.85 16.64
C ALA A 8 12.09 -17.49 15.35
N ARG A 9 13.41 -17.70 15.23
CA ARG A 9 13.96 -18.67 14.27
C ARG A 9 15.41 -19.07 14.58
N LEU A 10 15.57 -20.01 15.51
CA LEU A 10 16.74 -20.88 15.51
C LEU A 10 16.43 -22.09 14.63
N ARG A 11 17.34 -22.44 13.70
CA ARG A 11 17.37 -23.59 12.75
C ARG A 11 16.90 -23.38 11.29
N ALA A 12 16.90 -22.17 10.74
CA ALA A 12 16.89 -22.02 9.28
C ALA A 12 17.96 -21.00 8.90
N GLY A 13 18.91 -21.40 8.03
CA GLY A 13 19.85 -20.47 7.41
C GLY A 13 19.11 -19.33 6.68
N PRO A 14 19.80 -18.25 6.31
CA PRO A 14 19.19 -17.11 5.65
C PRO A 14 18.45 -17.57 4.40
N ARG A 15 17.12 -17.34 4.35
CA ARG A 15 16.33 -17.61 3.15
C ARG A 15 16.49 -16.46 2.18
N THR A 16 16.85 -16.74 0.93
CA THR A 16 17.09 -15.76 -0.12
C THR A 16 16.06 -15.88 -1.22
N VAL A 17 15.78 -14.78 -1.92
CA VAL A 17 14.93 -14.81 -3.13
C VAL A 17 15.73 -15.45 -4.27
N PRO A 18 15.14 -16.40 -5.04
CA PRO A 18 15.78 -16.98 -6.22
C PRO A 18 16.32 -15.90 -7.17
N GLU A 19 17.49 -16.13 -7.78
CA GLU A 19 18.21 -15.11 -8.55
C GLU A 19 17.37 -14.48 -9.67
N HIS A 20 16.64 -15.31 -10.42
CA HIS A 20 15.77 -14.87 -11.51
C HIS A 20 14.59 -13.98 -11.04
N LEU A 21 14.24 -14.02 -9.74
CA LEU A 21 13.16 -13.21 -9.16
C LEU A 21 13.66 -11.96 -8.43
N ARG A 22 14.98 -11.79 -8.24
CA ARG A 22 15.54 -10.66 -7.47
C ARG A 22 15.18 -9.28 -8.05
N PRO A 23 15.21 -9.05 -9.38
CA PRO A 23 14.78 -7.78 -9.95
C PRO A 23 13.33 -7.45 -9.62
N ALA A 24 12.42 -8.40 -9.85
CA ALA A 24 10.99 -8.24 -9.57
C ALA A 24 10.71 -8.05 -8.08
N HIS A 25 11.39 -8.79 -7.19
CA HIS A 25 11.26 -8.61 -5.74
C HIS A 25 11.72 -7.22 -5.30
N THR A 26 12.82 -6.71 -5.85
CA THR A 26 13.31 -5.35 -5.55
C THR A 26 12.29 -4.30 -5.98
N ALA A 27 11.72 -4.44 -7.18
CA ALA A 27 10.68 -3.54 -7.68
C ALA A 27 9.41 -3.61 -6.82
N PHE A 28 9.00 -4.81 -6.39
CA PHE A 28 7.88 -4.99 -5.48
C PHE A 28 8.14 -4.32 -4.12
N GLU A 29 9.32 -4.50 -3.52
CA GLU A 29 9.65 -3.90 -2.21
C GLU A 29 9.57 -2.37 -2.27
N ALA A 30 10.11 -1.76 -3.33
CA ALA A 30 10.03 -0.31 -3.52
C ALA A 30 8.57 0.18 -3.64
N GLN A 31 7.74 -0.54 -4.39
CA GLN A 31 6.32 -0.18 -4.54
C GLN A 31 5.51 -0.43 -3.27
N ALA A 32 5.76 -1.51 -2.54
CA ALA A 32 5.11 -1.80 -1.28
C ALA A 32 5.45 -0.75 -0.21
N GLU A 33 6.70 -0.29 -0.17
CA GLU A 33 7.12 0.84 0.67
C GLU A 33 6.37 2.12 0.28
N ARG A 34 6.26 2.39 -1.01
CA ARG A 34 5.52 3.54 -1.54
C ARG A 34 4.03 3.53 -1.18
N VAL A 35 3.35 2.39 -1.35
CA VAL A 35 1.95 2.19 -0.93
C VAL A 35 1.80 2.46 0.58
N GLN A 36 2.73 1.95 1.39
CA GLN A 36 2.67 2.14 2.83
C GLN A 36 2.89 3.61 3.23
N ALA A 37 3.85 4.30 2.60
CA ALA A 37 4.10 5.72 2.81
C ALA A 37 2.87 6.56 2.43
N ALA A 38 2.23 6.29 1.29
CA ALA A 38 1.01 6.97 0.87
C ALA A 38 -0.15 6.75 1.87
N ARG A 39 -0.33 5.52 2.38
CA ARG A 39 -1.34 5.21 3.42
C ARG A 39 -1.08 6.00 4.71
N GLU A 40 0.16 6.06 5.16
CA GLU A 40 0.55 6.79 6.36
C GLU A 40 0.35 8.30 6.20
N ALA A 41 0.73 8.86 5.04
CA ALA A 41 0.51 10.27 4.71
C ALA A 41 -0.99 10.62 4.73
N MET A 42 -1.83 9.81 4.10
CA MET A 42 -3.28 10.01 4.11
C MET A 42 -3.87 9.93 5.52
N GLN A 43 -3.48 8.93 6.31
CA GLN A 43 -3.94 8.78 7.69
C GLN A 43 -3.48 9.92 8.60
N SER A 44 -2.34 10.55 8.30
CA SER A 44 -1.85 11.73 9.04
C SER A 44 -2.74 12.95 8.86
N CYS A 45 -3.50 13.03 7.76
CA CYS A 45 -4.45 14.10 7.48
C CYS A 45 -5.83 13.90 8.14
N VAL A 46 -6.12 12.69 8.63
CA VAL A 46 -7.40 12.39 9.30
C VAL A 46 -7.51 13.19 10.60
N PRO A 47 -8.56 14.01 10.79
CA PRO A 47 -8.76 14.77 12.01
C PRO A 47 -9.05 13.82 13.18
N VAL A 48 -8.07 13.67 14.08
CA VAL A 48 -8.22 12.95 15.35
C VAL A 48 -7.95 13.90 16.50
N GLY A 49 -8.99 14.23 17.27
CA GLY A 49 -8.89 15.16 18.40
C GLY A 49 -8.64 16.61 17.97
N ARG A 50 -7.82 17.33 18.74
CA ARG A 50 -7.53 18.77 18.53
C ARG A 50 -6.18 19.06 17.87
N ALA A 51 -5.53 18.05 17.30
CA ALA A 51 -4.22 18.23 16.67
C ALA A 51 -4.35 19.02 15.36
N ALA A 52 -3.49 20.02 15.17
CA ALA A 52 -3.33 20.67 13.88
C ALA A 52 -2.80 19.64 12.86
N ARG A 53 -3.53 19.45 11.78
CA ARG A 53 -3.20 18.51 10.71
C ARG A 53 -3.30 19.23 9.37
N ALA A 54 -2.64 18.69 8.37
CA ALA A 54 -2.89 19.11 7.00
C ALA A 54 -4.36 18.84 6.64
N PRO A 55 -4.97 19.65 5.76
CA PRO A 55 -6.30 19.40 5.25
C PRO A 55 -6.39 18.00 4.60
N ILE A 56 -7.56 17.37 4.70
CA ILE A 56 -7.75 16.00 4.19
C ILE A 56 -7.61 15.93 2.66
N GLU A 57 -7.95 17.02 1.98
CA GLU A 57 -7.83 17.22 0.54
C GLU A 57 -6.38 17.01 0.08
N VAL A 58 -5.42 17.54 0.84
CA VAL A 58 -3.98 17.34 0.58
C VAL A 58 -3.63 15.86 0.64
N GLY A 59 -4.16 15.12 1.63
CA GLY A 59 -3.95 13.68 1.75
C GLY A 59 -4.57 12.88 0.61
N VAL A 60 -5.74 13.29 0.12
CA VAL A 60 -6.42 12.66 -1.02
C VAL A 60 -5.66 12.90 -2.33
N ASP A 61 -5.19 14.12 -2.56
CA ASP A 61 -4.42 14.47 -3.75
C ASP A 61 -3.08 13.74 -3.79
N LEU A 62 -2.34 13.73 -2.67
CA LEU A 62 -1.09 12.95 -2.57
C LEU A 62 -1.32 11.46 -2.82
N MET A 63 -2.36 10.87 -2.21
CA MET A 63 -2.71 9.47 -2.45
C MET A 63 -3.06 9.22 -3.92
N ARG A 64 -3.74 10.16 -4.58
CA ARG A 64 -4.09 10.06 -6.00
C ARG A 64 -2.83 9.94 -6.86
N ASP A 65 -1.89 10.86 -6.70
CA ASP A 65 -0.66 10.94 -7.48
C ASP A 65 0.21 9.69 -7.25
N GLU A 66 0.34 9.28 -5.99
CA GLU A 66 1.09 8.09 -5.59
C GLU A 66 0.51 6.81 -6.22
N LEU A 67 -0.82 6.65 -6.22
CA LEU A 67 -1.47 5.49 -6.83
C LEU A 67 -1.29 5.47 -8.35
N ASP A 68 -1.29 6.61 -9.02
CA ASP A 68 -1.02 6.70 -10.47
C ASP A 68 0.41 6.27 -10.79
N GLU A 69 1.39 6.70 -10.00
CA GLU A 69 2.79 6.27 -10.15
C GLU A 69 2.98 4.78 -9.85
N ILE A 70 2.31 4.26 -8.81
CA ILE A 70 2.33 2.83 -8.48
C ILE A 70 1.78 2.01 -9.65
N LEU A 71 0.61 2.38 -10.20
CA LEU A 71 -0.01 1.69 -11.32
C LEU A 71 0.89 1.65 -12.57
N ALA A 72 1.58 2.76 -12.84
CA ALA A 72 2.51 2.85 -13.96
C ALA A 72 3.72 1.92 -13.79
N ALA A 73 4.24 1.79 -12.57
CA ALA A 73 5.41 0.95 -12.25
C ALA A 73 5.06 -0.52 -12.00
N MET A 74 3.80 -0.88 -11.78
CA MET A 74 3.38 -2.26 -11.48
C MET A 74 3.93 -3.34 -12.41
N PRO A 75 4.09 -3.13 -13.74
CA PRO A 75 4.67 -4.14 -14.63
C PRO A 75 6.07 -4.62 -14.21
N ASP A 76 6.85 -3.81 -13.49
CA ASP A 76 8.26 -4.09 -13.15
C ASP A 76 8.46 -5.28 -12.21
N TRP A 77 7.42 -5.67 -11.46
CA TRP A 77 7.48 -6.83 -10.57
C TRP A 77 6.61 -8.00 -11.01
N ARG A 78 5.96 -7.91 -12.18
CA ARG A 78 5.09 -8.98 -12.69
C ARG A 78 5.91 -10.22 -13.05
N VAL A 79 5.58 -11.34 -12.42
CA VAL A 79 6.18 -12.66 -12.67
C VAL A 79 5.10 -13.73 -12.56
N ASP A 80 5.28 -14.86 -13.26
CA ASP A 80 4.28 -15.93 -13.36
C ASP A 80 3.89 -16.51 -11.98
N GLU A 81 4.86 -16.64 -11.07
CA GLU A 81 4.66 -17.16 -9.72
C GLU A 81 3.70 -16.31 -8.86
N LEU A 82 3.51 -15.04 -9.22
CA LEU A 82 2.76 -14.04 -8.47
C LEU A 82 1.68 -13.36 -9.30
N GLU A 83 1.31 -13.92 -10.46
CA GLU A 83 0.33 -13.30 -11.36
C GLU A 83 -1.00 -13.02 -10.64
N ALA A 84 -1.48 -13.94 -9.79
CA ALA A 84 -2.73 -13.75 -9.06
C ALA A 84 -2.67 -12.62 -8.02
N GLU A 85 -1.53 -12.47 -7.33
CA GLU A 85 -1.25 -11.37 -6.41
C GLU A 85 -1.11 -10.04 -7.17
N TRP A 86 -0.42 -10.06 -8.30
CA TRP A 86 -0.26 -8.91 -9.19
C TRP A 86 -1.60 -8.35 -9.65
N GLN A 87 -2.48 -9.22 -10.16
CA GLN A 87 -3.83 -8.81 -10.57
C GLN A 87 -4.67 -8.28 -9.40
N ARG A 88 -4.56 -8.89 -8.22
CA ARG A 88 -5.27 -8.43 -7.01
C ARG A 88 -4.78 -7.05 -6.57
N CYS A 89 -3.46 -6.86 -6.48
CA CYS A 89 -2.86 -5.56 -6.17
C CYS A 89 -3.29 -4.51 -7.19
N ARG A 90 -3.21 -4.82 -8.49
CA ARG A 90 -3.62 -3.90 -9.56
C ARG A 90 -5.07 -3.48 -9.39
N THR A 91 -5.97 -4.45 -9.28
CA THR A 91 -7.41 -4.20 -9.13
C THR A 91 -7.70 -3.36 -7.88
N ALA A 92 -7.04 -3.64 -6.75
CA ALA A 92 -7.21 -2.88 -5.53
C ALA A 92 -6.69 -1.44 -5.66
N THR A 93 -5.54 -1.26 -6.28
CA THR A 93 -4.93 0.06 -6.53
C THR A 93 -5.80 0.89 -7.47
N GLU A 94 -6.31 0.32 -8.57
CA GLU A 94 -7.26 0.99 -9.48
C GLU A 94 -8.55 1.40 -8.75
N ARG A 95 -9.08 0.53 -7.88
CA ARG A 95 -10.26 0.84 -7.06
C ARG A 95 -10.01 1.96 -6.06
N ALA A 96 -8.88 1.92 -5.35
CA ALA A 96 -8.48 2.97 -4.41
C ALA A 96 -8.33 4.31 -5.16
N ARG A 97 -7.70 4.29 -6.33
CA ARG A 97 -7.50 5.46 -7.18
C ARG A 97 -8.81 6.09 -7.64
N ALA A 98 -9.77 5.27 -8.08
CA ALA A 98 -11.11 5.74 -8.43
C ALA A 98 -11.89 6.28 -7.21
N ARG A 99 -11.53 5.87 -5.99
CA ARG A 99 -12.14 6.39 -4.75
C ARG A 99 -11.57 7.73 -4.34
N CYS A 100 -10.32 8.07 -4.68
CA CYS A 100 -9.77 9.41 -4.44
C CYS A 100 -10.65 10.51 -5.06
N ASP A 101 -11.15 10.31 -6.28
CA ASP A 101 -11.97 11.33 -6.95
C ASP A 101 -13.33 11.54 -6.26
N ARG A 102 -13.94 10.45 -5.75
CA ARG A 102 -15.16 10.52 -4.94
C ARG A 102 -14.88 11.16 -3.58
N ALA A 103 -13.79 10.78 -2.93
CA ALA A 103 -13.45 11.27 -1.61
C ALA A 103 -13.20 12.78 -1.63
N ALA A 104 -12.47 13.29 -2.63
CA ALA A 104 -12.24 14.73 -2.81
C ALA A 104 -13.54 15.53 -2.82
N GLN A 105 -14.57 15.05 -3.53
CA GLN A 105 -15.88 15.70 -3.57
C GLN A 105 -16.65 15.58 -2.24
N ALA A 106 -16.52 14.46 -1.54
CA ALA A 106 -17.25 14.20 -0.31
C ALA A 106 -16.66 14.91 0.91
N VAL A 107 -15.36 15.23 0.88
CA VAL A 107 -14.68 15.92 1.99
C VAL A 107 -14.59 17.43 1.81
N ASP A 108 -14.81 17.94 0.59
CA ASP A 108 -14.80 19.37 0.31
C ASP A 108 -15.78 20.14 1.22
N GLY A 109 -15.24 20.99 2.07
CA GLY A 109 -16.01 21.83 3.00
C GLY A 109 -16.79 21.07 4.08
N THR A 110 -16.51 19.78 4.30
CA THR A 110 -17.18 19.00 5.35
C THR A 110 -16.46 19.11 6.69
N ASP A 111 -17.21 19.37 7.75
CA ASP A 111 -16.73 19.27 9.14
C ASP A 111 -17.08 17.91 9.79
N ASP A 112 -17.75 17.03 9.04
CA ASP A 112 -18.16 15.71 9.56
C ASP A 112 -16.99 14.71 9.52
N GLY A 113 -16.36 14.51 10.68
CA GLY A 113 -15.28 13.54 10.84
C GLY A 113 -15.67 12.09 10.50
N HIS A 114 -16.95 11.70 10.62
CA HIS A 114 -17.39 10.36 10.22
C HIS A 114 -17.41 10.19 8.70
N VAL A 115 -17.77 11.24 7.96
CA VAL A 115 -17.66 11.26 6.49
C VAL A 115 -16.19 11.09 6.09
N VAL A 116 -15.30 11.89 6.67
CA VAL A 116 -13.85 11.81 6.40
C VAL A 116 -13.30 10.40 6.68
N LEU A 117 -13.59 9.84 7.86
CA LEU A 117 -13.12 8.51 8.23
C LEU A 117 -13.61 7.42 7.27
N ARG A 118 -14.88 7.50 6.85
CA ARG A 118 -15.47 6.54 5.91
C ARG A 118 -14.78 6.59 4.55
N GLU A 119 -14.57 7.79 4.00
CA GLU A 119 -13.96 7.94 2.68
C GLU A 119 -12.48 7.53 2.70
N VAL A 120 -11.74 7.88 3.76
CA VAL A 120 -10.35 7.42 3.93
C VAL A 120 -10.28 5.90 4.05
N ALA A 121 -11.15 5.28 4.86
CA ALA A 121 -11.21 3.82 4.97
C ALA A 121 -11.50 3.15 3.62
N ALA A 122 -12.41 3.72 2.81
CA ALA A 122 -12.74 3.21 1.49
C ALA A 122 -11.56 3.23 0.50
N ILE A 123 -10.57 4.11 0.71
CA ILE A 123 -9.35 4.20 -0.09
C ILE A 123 -8.26 3.26 0.44
N VAL A 124 -8.00 3.28 1.75
CA VAL A 124 -6.83 2.60 2.32
C VAL A 124 -7.03 1.11 2.58
N MET A 125 -8.26 0.67 2.86
CA MET A 125 -8.55 -0.73 3.19
C MET A 125 -8.32 -1.69 2.02
N PRO A 126 -8.74 -1.39 0.77
CA PRO A 126 -8.44 -2.24 -0.37
C PRO A 126 -6.94 -2.52 -0.56
N LEU A 127 -6.07 -1.57 -0.18
CA LEU A 127 -4.63 -1.67 -0.37
C LEU A 127 -3.96 -2.70 0.57
N GLU A 128 -4.68 -3.29 1.51
CA GLU A 128 -4.14 -4.35 2.37
C GLU A 128 -3.75 -5.63 1.60
N VAL A 129 -4.26 -5.81 0.38
CA VAL A 129 -3.85 -6.91 -0.51
C VAL A 129 -2.34 -6.91 -0.81
N TRP A 130 -1.67 -5.76 -0.70
CA TRP A 130 -0.21 -5.69 -0.82
C TRP A 130 0.52 -6.49 0.26
N LEU A 131 -0.09 -6.64 1.45
CA LEU A 131 0.44 -7.48 2.52
C LEU A 131 0.33 -8.98 2.18
N GLU A 132 -0.68 -9.37 1.39
CA GLU A 132 -0.79 -10.75 0.88
C GLU A 132 0.32 -11.03 -0.14
N ALA A 133 0.54 -10.11 -1.08
CA ALA A 133 1.63 -10.22 -2.05
C ALA A 133 2.99 -10.33 -1.34
N GLU A 134 3.23 -9.53 -0.30
CA GLU A 134 4.47 -9.61 0.49
C GLU A 134 4.61 -10.97 1.20
N ARG A 135 3.51 -11.52 1.74
CA ARG A 135 3.52 -12.86 2.34
C ARG A 135 3.89 -13.94 1.33
N HIS A 136 3.39 -13.85 0.10
CA HIS A 136 3.71 -14.81 -0.95
C HIS A 136 5.17 -14.66 -1.41
N TRP A 137 5.67 -13.44 -1.61
CA TRP A 137 7.10 -13.19 -1.86
C TRP A 137 8.02 -13.85 -0.83
N ARG A 138 7.64 -13.79 0.46
CA ARG A 138 8.40 -14.46 1.53
C ARG A 138 8.36 -15.98 1.44
N SER A 139 7.28 -16.59 0.94
CA SER A 139 7.21 -18.04 0.78
C SER A 139 8.08 -18.55 -0.36
N LEU A 140 8.33 -17.74 -1.40
CA LEU A 140 9.21 -18.08 -2.53
C LEU A 140 10.70 -18.11 -2.16
N ARG A 141 11.09 -17.56 -1.00
CA ARG A 141 12.51 -17.53 -0.59
C ARG A 141 13.03 -18.95 -0.35
N THR A 142 14.11 -19.36 -1.02
CA THR A 142 14.72 -20.68 -0.82
C THR A 142 15.82 -20.62 0.24
N ARG A 143 16.32 -21.77 0.70
CA ARG A 143 17.57 -21.80 1.47
C ARG A 143 18.71 -21.46 0.51
N GLY A 144 19.52 -20.46 0.86
CA GLY A 144 20.78 -20.17 0.18
C GLY A 144 21.86 -21.19 0.50
#